data_AF-A0A0D0D440-F1
#
_entry.id   AF-A0A0D0D440-F1
#
_cell.length_a   1.000
_cell.length_b   1.000
_cell.length_c   1.000
_cell.angle_alpha   90.00
_cell.angle_beta   90.00
_cell.angle_gamma   90.00
#
_symmetry.space_group_name_H-M   'P 1'
#
loop_
_entity.id
_entity.type
_entity.pdbx_description
1 polymer ?
#
loop_
_entity_poly.entity_id
_entity_poly.type
_entity_poly.pdbx_seq_one_letter_code
_entity_poly.pdbx_strand_id
1 'polypeptide(L)' 'KTQNDYLHQWVEHRNEYLDALLAMEAPPNLWKCLICDGDRIYRCLGCFSQP' A
#
# COMPACT_ATOMS: atom_id res chain seq x y z
N LYS A 1 -16.80 -27.94 -16.69
CA LYS A 1 -15.86 -27.02 -16.03
C LYS A 1 -14.56 -27.06 -16.80
N THR A 2 -14.26 -26.05 -17.61
CA THR A 2 -12.97 -25.95 -18.32
C THR A 2 -11.94 -25.30 -17.41
N GLN A 3 -10.65 -25.47 -17.70
CA GLN A 3 -9.57 -24.84 -16.94
C GLN A 3 -9.71 -23.30 -16.89
N ASN A 4 -10.31 -22.71 -17.93
CA ASN A 4 -10.51 -21.26 -18.03
C ASN A 4 -11.72 -20.74 -17.25
N ASP A 5 -12.64 -21.60 -16.81
CA ASP A 5 -13.83 -21.14 -16.07
C ASP A 5 -13.42 -20.41 -14.78
N TYR A 6 -12.32 -20.86 -14.16
CA TYR A 6 -11.75 -20.19 -12.99
C TYR A 6 -11.16 -18.80 -13.30
N LEU A 7 -10.54 -18.64 -14.48
CA LEU A 7 -10.00 -17.35 -14.90
C LEU A 7 -11.13 -16.36 -15.19
N HIS A 8 -12.22 -16.81 -15.79
CA HIS A 8 -13.40 -15.97 -16.04
C HIS A 8 -14.07 -15.51 -14.74
N GLN A 9 -14.19 -16.39 -13.74
CA GLN A 9 -14.67 -16.04 -12.39
C GLN A 9 -13.70 -15.09 -11.65
N TRP A 10 -12.43 -15.06 -12.03
CA TRP A 10 -11.45 -14.16 -11.40
C TRP A 10 -11.50 -12.73 -11.93
N VAL A 11 -12.05 -12.51 -13.13
CA VAL A 11 -12.08 -11.18 -13.76
C VAL A 11 -12.88 -10.18 -12.93
N GLU A 12 -13.99 -10.61 -12.34
CA GLU A 12 -14.85 -9.77 -11.48
C GLU A 12 -14.13 -9.30 -10.20
N HIS A 13 -13.26 -10.15 -9.63
CA HIS A 13 -12.51 -9.84 -8.41
C HIS A 13 -11.17 -9.15 -8.64
N ARG A 14 -10.75 -8.99 -9.90
CA ARG A 14 -9.42 -8.45 -10.24
C ARG A 14 -9.18 -7.07 -9.64
N ASN A 15 -10.17 -6.19 -9.71
CA ASN A 15 -10.03 -4.81 -9.23
C ASN A 15 -9.98 -4.76 -7.70
N GLU A 16 -10.81 -5.55 -7.01
CA GLU A 16 -10.79 -5.65 -5.55
C GLU A 16 -9.43 -6.17 -5.04
N TYR A 17 -8.89 -7.18 -5.72
CA TYR A 17 -7.56 -7.71 -5.42
C TYR A 17 -6.45 -6.69 -5.66
N LEU A 18 -6.53 -5.94 -6.77
CA LEU A 18 -5.59 -4.87 -7.09
C LEU A 18 -5.64 -3.75 -6.03
N ASP A 19 -6.84 -3.33 -5.61
CA ASP A 19 -7.01 -2.31 -4.59
C ASP A 19 -6.43 -2.76 -3.24
N ALA A 20 -6.61 -4.03 -2.86
CA ALA A 20 -6.02 -4.59 -1.65
C ALA A 20 -4.48 -4.63 -1.71
N LEU A 21 -3.91 -5.01 -2.85
CA LEU A 21 -2.45 -4.96 -3.05
C LEU A 21 -1.92 -3.53 -2.95
N LEU A 22 -2.57 -2.58 -3.63
CA LEU A 22 -2.19 -1.17 -3.59
C LEU A 22 -2.29 -0.60 -2.18
N ALA A 23 -3.31 -0.97 -1.40
CA ALA A 23 -3.46 -0.54 -0.02
C ALA A 23 -2.36 -1.10 0.91
N MET A 24 -1.87 -2.32 0.65
CA MET A 24 -0.77 -2.91 1.42
C MET A 24 0.59 -2.30 1.07
N GLU A 25 0.83 -2.00 -0.21
CA GLU A 25 2.06 -1.34 -0.66
C GLU A 25 2.03 0.17 -0.46
N ALA A 26 0.85 0.74 -0.21
CA ALA A 26 0.71 2.17 0.00
C ALA A 26 1.59 2.61 1.18
N PRO A 27 2.32 3.73 1.03
CA PRO A 27 2.97 4.34 2.16
C PRO A 27 1.94 4.62 3.27
N PRO A 28 2.34 4.60 4.55
CA PRO A 28 1.43 4.91 5.65
C PRO A 28 0.70 6.23 5.38
N ASN A 29 -0.62 6.25 5.62
CA ASN A 29 -1.44 7.48 5.57
C ASN A 29 -0.98 8.56 6.56
N LEU A 30 0.04 8.28 7.37
CA LEU A 30 0.75 9.29 8.14
C LEU A 30 1.65 10.10 7.20
N TRP A 31 1.15 11.26 6.81
CA TRP A 31 1.92 12.36 6.23
C TRP A 31 2.86 13.03 7.25
N LYS A 32 3.07 12.38 8.39
CA LYS A 32 3.86 12.86 9.51
C LYS A 32 4.93 11.86 9.88
N CYS A 33 6.07 12.40 10.30
CA CYS A 33 7.16 11.62 10.83
C CYS A 33 6.75 10.97 12.16
N LEU A 34 6.95 9.66 12.28
CA LEU A 34 6.61 8.91 13.50
C LEU A 34 7.41 9.37 14.75
N ILE A 35 8.53 10.07 14.56
CA ILE A 35 9.46 10.45 15.64
C ILE A 35 9.19 11.86 16.16
N CYS A 36 8.90 12.82 15.28
CA CYS A 36 8.77 14.23 15.65
C CYS A 36 7.45 14.89 15.24
N ASP A 37 6.51 14.12 14.70
CA ASP A 37 5.23 14.61 14.16
C ASP A 37 5.36 15.68 13.04
N GLY A 38 6.57 15.87 12.50
CA GLY A 38 6.84 16.82 11.43
C GLY A 38 6.40 16.32 10.04
N ASP A 39 6.20 17.24 9.10
CA ASP A 39 5.75 16.91 7.74
C ASP A 39 6.72 15.96 7.03
N ARG A 40 6.21 14.77 6.63
CA ARG A 40 6.74 13.79 5.65
C ARG A 40 6.20 12.40 5.95
N ILE A 41 6.13 11.59 4.90
CA ILE A 41 5.75 10.17 4.97
C ILE A 41 6.84 9.40 5.74
N TYR A 42 6.45 8.69 6.80
CA TYR A 42 7.27 7.74 7.57
C TYR A 42 8.40 8.34 8.45
N ARG A 43 9.41 9.02 7.87
CA ARG A 43 10.50 9.69 8.59
C ARG A 43 10.87 11.01 7.91
N CYS A 44 10.97 12.11 8.66
CA CYS A 44 11.46 13.38 8.11
C CYS A 44 12.99 13.33 7.91
N LEU A 45 13.51 14.21 7.07
CA LEU A 45 14.96 14.31 6.80
C LEU A 45 15.79 14.47 8.08
N GLY A 46 15.30 15.26 9.03
CA GLY A 46 15.98 15.46 10.32
C GLY A 46 16.12 14.16 11.12
N CYS A 47 15.04 13.39 11.26
CA CYS A 47 15.05 12.11 11.98
C CYS A 47 15.68 10.96 11.19
N PHE A 48 15.79 11.06 9.86
CA PHE A 48 16.49 10.08 9.05
C PHE A 48 18.02 10.19 9.22
N SER A 49 18.52 11.41 9.40
CA SER A 49 19.96 11.69 9.55
C SER A 49 20.51 11.51 10.96
N GLN A 50 19.68 11.11 11.93
CA GLN A 50 20.14 10.82 13.30
C GLN A 50 20.66 9.38 13.39
N PRO A 51 21.82 9.16 14.05
CA PRO A 51 22.36 7.82 14.30
C PRO A 51 21.44 6.97 15.20
#